data_AF-A0A7V9U804-F1
#
_entry.id   AF-A0A7V9U804-F1
#
_cell.length_a   1.000
_cell.length_b   1.000
_cell.length_c   1.000
_cell.angle_alpha   90.00
_cell.angle_beta   90.00
_cell.angle_gamma   90.00
#
_symmetry.space_group_name_H-M   'P 1'
#
loop_
_entity.id
_entity.type
_entity.pdbx_description
1 polymer ?
#
loop_
_entity_poly.entity_id
_entity_poly.type
_entity_poly.pdbx_seq_one_letter_code
_entity_poly.pdbx_strand_id
1 'polypeptide(L)'
;MARDDRHSADARNFLRQAAGDAFLVHPLTLAEVLVGGVRVGREQAMLAELDAMGLHVADGGADQPLRLARLRVSTGLKLPDCCVLDTALTARSRLCTFDTALAVAARRSGIPVVTSP
;
A
#
# COMPACT_ATOMS: atom_id res chain seq x y z
N MET A 1 -13.49 6.85 -20.06
CA MET A 1 -13.92 5.48 -19.71
C MET A 1 -13.34 5.15 -18.35
N ALA A 2 -14.16 5.26 -17.30
CA ALA A 2 -13.78 4.80 -15.97
C ALA A 2 -13.64 3.28 -16.05
N ARG A 3 -12.43 2.75 -15.82
CA ARG A 3 -12.31 1.35 -15.45
C ARG A 3 -13.07 1.22 -14.15
N ASP A 4 -14.14 0.45 -14.20
CA ASP A 4 -14.84 -0.06 -13.04
C ASP A 4 -13.78 -0.74 -12.16
N ASP A 5 -13.26 0.01 -11.18
CA ASP A 5 -12.26 -0.50 -10.27
C ASP A 5 -13.00 -1.51 -9.39
N ARG A 6 -12.86 -2.79 -9.72
CA ARG A 6 -13.53 -3.92 -9.05
C ARG A 6 -13.36 -3.91 -7.53
N HIS A 7 -12.37 -3.17 -7.02
CA HIS A 7 -12.01 -3.06 -5.61
C HIS A 7 -12.26 -1.65 -5.03
N SER A 8 -12.73 -0.67 -5.81
CA SER A 8 -12.91 0.71 -5.32
C SER A 8 -14.00 0.81 -4.26
N ALA A 9 -15.07 0.02 -4.39
CA ALA A 9 -16.09 -0.08 -3.36
C ALA A 9 -15.54 -0.71 -2.07
N ASP A 10 -14.79 -1.81 -2.21
CA ASP A 10 -14.20 -2.54 -1.09
C ASP A 10 -13.11 -1.74 -0.37
N ALA A 11 -12.27 -1.03 -1.11
CA ALA A 11 -11.25 -0.14 -0.57
C ALA A 11 -11.89 1.02 0.22
N ARG A 12 -12.97 1.62 -0.30
CA ARG A 12 -13.71 2.67 0.42
C ARG A 12 -14.39 2.13 1.68
N ASN A 13 -14.96 0.93 1.62
CA ASN A 13 -15.56 0.28 2.78
C ASN A 13 -14.50 -0.01 3.85
N PHE A 14 -13.34 -0.52 3.43
CA PHE A 14 -12.20 -0.76 4.30
C PHE A 14 -11.71 0.51 4.99
N LEU A 15 -11.45 1.57 4.22
CA LEU A 15 -10.99 2.86 4.77
C LEU A 15 -12.01 3.46 5.75
N ARG A 16 -13.31 3.32 5.47
CA ARG A 16 -14.37 3.74 6.40
C ARG A 16 -14.42 2.91 7.68
N GLN A 17 -14.15 1.61 7.61
CA GLN A 17 -14.14 0.74 8.79
C GLN A 17 -12.88 0.94 9.64
N ALA A 18 -11.76 1.28 9.01
CA ALA A 18 -10.51 1.63 9.66
C ALA A 18 -10.42 3.14 9.98
N ALA A 19 -11.56 3.84 10.05
CA ALA A 19 -11.60 5.26 10.42
C ALA A 19 -11.03 5.45 11.83
N GLY A 20 -9.97 6.25 11.93
CA GLY A 20 -9.23 6.50 13.17
C GLY A 20 -7.88 5.76 13.25
N ASP A 21 -7.62 4.80 12.37
CA ASP A 21 -6.28 4.22 12.21
C ASP A 21 -5.40 5.15 11.37
N ALA A 22 -4.10 5.21 11.66
CA ALA A 22 -3.11 5.81 10.78
C ALA A 22 -2.71 4.81 9.68
N PHE A 23 -2.67 5.27 8.43
CA PHE A 23 -2.26 4.44 7.30
C PHE A 23 -0.84 4.80 6.88
N LEU A 24 -0.06 3.78 6.52
CA LEU A 24 1.26 3.95 5.94
C LEU A 24 1.27 3.42 4.51
N VAL A 25 1.89 4.18 3.60
CA VAL A 25 2.06 3.79 2.20
C VAL A 25 3.50 3.95 1.75
N HIS A 26 3.98 3.01 0.96
CA HIS A 26 5.27 3.17 0.30
C HIS A 26 5.20 4.29 -0.77
N PRO A 27 6.23 5.14 -0.93
CA PRO A 27 6.24 6.19 -1.95
C PRO A 27 5.87 5.72 -3.36
N LEU A 28 6.34 4.52 -3.75
CA LEU A 28 6.01 3.92 -5.05
C LEU A 28 4.51 3.65 -5.22
N THR A 29 3.84 3.10 -4.20
CA THR A 29 2.40 2.84 -4.25
C THR A 29 1.61 4.15 -4.28
N LEU A 30 2.03 5.16 -3.52
CA LEU A 30 1.43 6.49 -3.62
C LEU A 30 1.61 7.09 -5.02
N ALA A 31 2.79 6.95 -5.62
CA ALA A 31 3.04 7.42 -6.98
C ALA A 31 2.09 6.75 -7.99
N GLU A 32 1.91 5.43 -7.94
CA GLU A 32 0.97 4.68 -8.79
C GLU A 32 -0.46 5.21 -8.65
N VAL A 33 -0.89 5.47 -7.41
CA VAL A 33 -2.22 6.03 -7.09
C VAL A 33 -2.36 7.44 -7.68
N LEU A 34 -1.34 8.29 -7.58
CA LEU A 34 -1.37 9.67 -8.09
C LEU A 34 -1.27 9.78 -9.62
N VAL A 35 -0.81 8.75 -10.35
CA VAL A 35 -0.77 8.77 -11.83
C VAL A 35 -2.12 9.17 -12.43
N GLY A 36 -3.23 8.66 -11.86
CA GLY A 36 -4.58 9.01 -12.29
C GLY A 36 -4.91 10.49 -12.07
N GLY A 37 -4.55 11.03 -10.90
CA GLY A 37 -4.75 12.45 -10.54
C GLY A 37 -3.95 13.39 -11.43
N VAL A 38 -2.67 13.08 -11.68
CA VAL A 38 -1.79 13.88 -12.56
C VAL A 38 -2.34 13.95 -13.97
N ARG A 39 -2.87 12.84 -14.52
CA ARG A 39 -3.46 12.82 -15.87
C ARG A 39 -4.64 13.78 -16.05
N VAL A 40 -5.30 14.15 -14.96
CA VAL A 40 -6.47 15.05 -14.97
C VAL A 40 -6.24 16.36 -14.22
N GLY A 41 -4.99 16.65 -13.82
CA GLY A 41 -4.60 17.87 -13.10
C GLY A 41 -5.24 18.01 -11.71
N ARG A 42 -5.39 16.91 -10.97
CA ARG A 42 -6.00 16.86 -9.63
C ARG A 42 -5.10 16.26 -8.56
N GLU A 43 -3.81 16.13 -8.82
CA GLU A 43 -2.87 15.45 -7.93
C GLU A 43 -2.73 16.12 -6.56
N GLN A 44 -2.75 17.46 -6.47
CA GLN A 44 -2.68 18.16 -5.17
C GLN A 44 -3.97 17.99 -4.36
N ALA A 45 -5.13 18.03 -5.01
CA ALA A 45 -6.41 17.78 -4.34
C ALA A 45 -6.46 16.34 -3.81
N MET A 46 -6.01 15.39 -4.62
CA MET A 46 -5.94 13.98 -4.23
C MET A 46 -4.94 13.73 -3.09
N LEU A 47 -3.78 14.38 -3.09
CA LEU A 47 -2.83 14.34 -1.98
C LEU A 47 -3.45 14.87 -0.68
N ALA A 48 -4.12 16.02 -0.73
CA ALA A 48 -4.78 16.61 0.43
C ALA A 48 -5.91 15.71 0.98
N GLU A 49 -6.68 15.07 0.10
CA GLU A 49 -7.71 14.10 0.51
C GLU A 49 -7.11 12.86 1.18
N LEU A 50 -6.00 12.33 0.65
CA LEU A 50 -5.29 11.19 1.24
C LEU A 50 -4.69 11.54 2.62
N ASP A 51 -4.08 12.71 2.76
CA ASP A 51 -3.54 13.21 4.03
C ASP A 51 -4.64 13.42 5.08
N ALA A 52 -5.78 13.99 4.68
CA ALA A 52 -6.95 14.16 5.55
C ALA A 52 -7.55 12.81 6.02
N MET A 53 -7.31 11.72 5.28
CA MET A 53 -7.67 10.36 5.69
C MET A 53 -6.63 9.68 6.59
N GLY A 54 -5.56 10.37 6.98
CA GLY A 54 -4.49 9.85 7.84
C GLY A 54 -3.48 8.97 7.11
N LEU A 55 -3.32 9.14 5.78
CA LEU A 55 -2.30 8.45 5.00
C LEU A 55 -0.96 9.15 5.10
N HIS A 56 0.04 8.44 5.64
CA HIS A 56 1.41 8.91 5.73
C HIS A 56 2.33 8.11 4.80
N VAL A 57 3.33 8.80 4.23
CA VAL A 57 4.35 8.18 3.40
C VAL A 57 5.41 7.55 4.30
N ALA A 58 5.69 6.26 4.08
CA ALA A 58 6.72 5.56 4.82
C ALA A 58 8.12 6.02 4.39
N ASP A 59 9.01 6.19 5.37
CA ASP A 59 10.44 6.33 5.13
C ASP A 59 11.08 4.94 5.01
N GLY A 60 11.72 4.68 3.87
CA GLY A 60 12.41 3.42 3.59
C GLY A 60 13.76 3.30 4.29
N GLY A 61 14.42 4.40 4.58
CA GLY A 61 15.82 4.41 5.02
C GLY A 61 16.83 3.99 3.94
N ALA A 62 18.12 4.17 4.23
CA ALA A 62 19.20 3.97 3.28
C ALA A 62 19.43 2.50 2.87
N ASP A 63 19.07 1.55 3.72
CA ASP A 63 19.25 0.11 3.49
C ASP A 63 18.06 -0.54 2.75
N GLN A 64 17.00 0.22 2.46
CA GLN A 64 15.81 -0.27 1.76
C GLN A 64 16.13 -1.03 0.46
N PRO A 65 17.01 -0.55 -0.44
CA PRO A 65 17.26 -1.25 -1.70
C PRO A 65 17.73 -2.69 -1.49
N LEU A 66 18.55 -2.94 -0.45
CA LEU A 66 19.03 -4.28 -0.12
C LEU A 66 17.90 -5.15 0.47
N ARG A 67 17.04 -4.60 1.34
CA ARG A 67 15.89 -5.33 1.88
C ARG A 67 14.90 -5.71 0.76
N LEU A 68 14.62 -4.80 -0.16
CA LEU A 68 13.76 -5.06 -1.32
C LEU A 68 14.33 -6.14 -2.24
N ALA A 69 15.64 -6.12 -2.51
CA ALA A 69 16.29 -7.17 -3.29
C ALA A 69 16.18 -8.55 -2.61
N ARG A 70 16.36 -8.61 -1.29
CA ARG A 70 16.21 -9.84 -0.50
C ARG A 70 14.77 -10.36 -0.54
N LEU A 71 13.79 -9.48 -0.32
CA LEU A 71 12.37 -9.82 -0.42
C LEU A 71 12.01 -10.32 -1.82
N ARG A 72 12.54 -9.67 -2.87
CA ARG A 72 12.29 -10.08 -4.25
C ARG A 72 12.73 -11.51 -4.53
N VAL A 73 13.90 -11.89 -4.03
CA VAL A 73 14.47 -13.25 -4.17
C VAL A 73 13.72 -14.25 -3.32
N SER A 74 13.43 -13.93 -2.05
CA SER A 74 12.83 -14.89 -1.12
C SER A 74 11.34 -15.13 -1.36
N THR A 75 10.61 -14.13 -1.86
CA THR A 75 9.15 -14.21 -2.03
C THR A 75 8.71 -14.46 -3.47
N GLY A 76 9.54 -14.10 -4.46
CA GLY A 76 9.14 -14.14 -5.86
C GLY A 76 8.21 -13.01 -6.32
N LEU A 77 7.77 -12.13 -5.41
CA LEU A 77 6.85 -11.01 -5.70
C LEU A 77 7.43 -9.99 -6.68
N LYS A 78 6.59 -9.14 -7.29
CA LYS A 78 7.08 -7.99 -8.06
C LYS A 78 7.62 -6.92 -7.10
N LEU A 79 8.53 -6.06 -7.57
CA LEU A 79 9.13 -5.02 -6.73
C LEU A 79 8.10 -4.10 -6.04
N PRO A 80 7.00 -3.65 -6.68
CA PRO A 80 5.97 -2.87 -5.98
C PRO A 80 5.38 -3.59 -4.77
N ASP A 81 5.09 -4.89 -4.89
CA ASP A 81 4.58 -5.71 -3.78
C ASP A 81 5.65 -5.90 -2.69
N CYS A 82 6.93 -6.04 -3.08
CA CYS A 82 8.04 -6.07 -2.12
C CYS A 82 8.12 -4.75 -1.32
N CYS A 83 7.87 -3.60 -1.95
CA CYS A 83 7.87 -2.31 -1.27
C CYS A 83 6.75 -2.19 -0.22
N VAL A 84 5.55 -2.70 -0.54
CA VAL A 84 4.44 -2.75 0.41
C VAL A 84 4.77 -3.68 1.59
N LEU A 85 5.33 -4.86 1.30
CA LEU A 85 5.74 -5.81 2.34
C LEU A 85 6.87 -5.26 3.23
N ASP A 86 7.88 -4.63 2.66
CA ASP A 86 8.99 -3.98 3.38
C ASP A 86 8.49 -2.89 4.33
N THR A 87 7.52 -2.09 3.88
CA THR A 87 6.86 -1.05 4.67
C THR A 87 6.20 -1.66 5.91
N ALA A 88 5.41 -2.73 5.73
CA ALA A 88 4.74 -3.39 6.84
C ALA A 88 5.73 -4.05 7.83
N LEU A 89 6.79 -4.68 7.32
CA LEU A 89 7.85 -5.28 8.14
C LEU A 89 8.58 -4.24 8.98
N THR A 90 8.97 -3.11 8.36
CA THR A 90 9.72 -2.05 9.04
C THR A 90 8.86 -1.33 10.08
N ALA A 91 7.60 -1.04 9.73
CA ALA A 91 6.65 -0.38 10.64
C ALA A 91 6.04 -1.34 11.68
N ARG A 92 6.28 -2.65 11.58
CA ARG A 92 5.61 -3.70 12.37
C ARG A 92 4.08 -3.56 12.33
N SER A 93 3.54 -3.19 11.19
CA SER A 93 2.13 -2.93 11.00
C SER A 93 1.39 -4.15 10.46
N ARG A 94 0.06 -4.09 10.52
CA ARG A 94 -0.78 -4.99 9.71
C ARG A 94 -0.71 -4.54 8.24
N LEU A 95 -0.89 -5.46 7.31
CA LEU A 95 -0.90 -5.19 5.88
C LEU A 95 -2.31 -5.31 5.31
N CYS A 96 -2.73 -4.30 4.57
CA CYS A 96 -4.04 -4.22 3.95
C CYS A 96 -3.86 -4.42 2.44
N THR A 97 -4.38 -5.52 1.88
CA THR A 97 -4.27 -5.79 0.44
C THR A 97 -5.41 -6.68 -0.04
N PHE A 98 -5.81 -6.47 -1.29
CA PHE A 98 -6.71 -7.36 -2.04
C PHE A 98 -5.96 -8.31 -2.98
N ASP A 99 -4.62 -8.22 -3.02
CA ASP A 99 -3.79 -9.14 -3.80
C ASP A 99 -3.48 -10.39 -2.96
N THR A 100 -3.96 -11.54 -3.45
CA THR A 100 -3.80 -12.82 -2.76
C THR A 100 -2.34 -13.24 -2.62
N ALA A 101 -1.50 -12.97 -3.62
CA ALA A 101 -0.09 -13.36 -3.58
C ALA A 101 0.66 -12.53 -2.53
N LEU A 102 0.41 -11.22 -2.47
CA LEU A 102 0.96 -10.35 -1.44
C LEU A 102 0.45 -10.73 -0.04
N ALA A 103 -0.85 -11.02 0.11
CA ALA A 103 -1.41 -11.46 1.38
C ALA A 103 -0.76 -12.76 1.90
N VAL A 104 -0.52 -13.74 1.01
CA VAL A 104 0.18 -14.98 1.36
C VAL A 104 1.63 -14.71 1.77
N ALA A 105 2.35 -13.87 1.03
CA ALA A 105 3.73 -13.52 1.35
C ALA A 105 3.85 -12.77 2.69
N ALA A 106 2.93 -11.85 2.97
CA ALA A 106 2.85 -11.13 4.25
C ALA A 106 2.67 -12.09 5.42
N ARG A 107 1.69 -13.01 5.35
CA ARG A 107 1.44 -14.01 6.40
C ARG A 107 2.66 -14.92 6.62
N ARG A 108 3.33 -15.37 5.55
CA ARG A 108 4.57 -16.15 5.63
C ARG A 108 5.71 -15.40 6.30
N SER A 109 5.70 -14.06 6.21
CA SER A 109 6.68 -13.17 6.82
C SER A 109 6.27 -12.72 8.24
N GLY A 110 5.21 -13.29 8.82
CA GLY A 110 4.72 -12.95 10.16
C GLY A 110 3.92 -11.65 10.23
N ILE A 111 3.55 -11.07 9.08
CA ILE A 111 2.74 -9.84 9.03
C ILE A 111 1.26 -10.20 9.02
N PRO A 112 0.46 -9.72 9.99
CA PRO A 112 -0.98 -9.91 9.96
C PRO A 112 -1.58 -9.18 8.76
N VAL A 113 -2.48 -9.84 8.05
CA VAL A 113 -3.19 -9.26 6.90
C VAL A 113 -4.61 -8.92 7.30
N VAL A 114 -5.02 -7.68 7.06
CA VAL A 114 -6.42 -7.27 7.16
C VAL A 114 -7.04 -7.40 5.78
N THR A 115 -7.96 -8.34 5.65
CA THR A 115 -8.88 -8.40 4.52
C THR A 115 -10.18 -7.72 4.95
N SER A 116 -10.85 -7.04 4.03
CA SER A 116 -12.24 -6.65 4.26
C SER A 116 -13.06 -7.92 4.65
N PRO A 117 -14.02 -7.83 5.59
CA PRO A 117 -14.87 -8.97 5.94
C PRO A 117 -15.65 -9.51 4.75
#